data_AF-J9D0S2-F1
#
_entry.id   AF-J9D0S2-F1
#
_cell.length_a   1.000
_cell.length_b   1.000
_cell.length_c   1.000
_cell.angle_alpha   90.00
_cell.angle_beta   90.00
_cell.angle_gamma   90.00
#
_symmetry.space_group_name_H-M   'P 1'
#
loop_
_entity.id
_entity.type
_entity.pdbx_description
1 polymer ?
#
loop_
_entity_poly.entity_id
_entity_poly.type
_entity_poly.pdbx_seq_one_letter_code
_entity_poly.pdbx_strand_id
1 'polypeptide(L)'
;MDRRIEQQIRSGAPDYICVADGVILNTANRKPDYLKVINGGMFAICDSGYVPLYLKWIYGMHVEQYIGSQIFEHIVRSRKYRMYFMGTSTKTLEGLRQHLLQLNPDVADMTFDALPFRRVEDFDYEEIARKVEADGADIIWVALGAPKQEYFMSRLKPHLKSGVMIAVGAAFKFYSGGGGYPAGSAVDDRCAPGICASYR
;
A
#
# COMPACT_ATOMS: atom_id res chain seq x y z
N MET A 1 -6.49 -3.74 -10.76
CA MET A 1 -6.21 -2.87 -9.60
C MET A 1 -6.37 -1.39 -9.95
N ASP A 2 -5.65 -0.89 -10.95
CA ASP A 2 -5.64 0.52 -11.37
C ASP A 2 -7.02 1.15 -11.52
N ARG A 3 -7.95 0.47 -12.23
CA ARG A 3 -9.32 0.95 -12.40
C ARG A 3 -10.06 1.19 -11.09
N ARG A 4 -9.83 0.36 -10.07
CA ARG A 4 -10.46 0.51 -8.75
C ARG A 4 -9.86 1.68 -7.98
N ILE A 5 -8.54 1.86 -8.04
CA ILE A 5 -7.84 3.02 -7.46
C ILE A 5 -8.34 4.31 -8.12
N GLU A 6 -8.39 4.34 -9.44
CA GLU A 6 -8.87 5.50 -10.20
C GLU A 6 -10.34 5.82 -9.89
N GLN A 7 -11.21 4.80 -9.80
CA GLN A 7 -12.60 4.98 -9.39
C GLN A 7 -12.72 5.54 -7.98
N GLN A 8 -11.89 5.09 -7.04
CA GLN A 8 -11.92 5.58 -5.66
C GLN A 8 -11.41 7.02 -5.56
N ILE A 9 -10.34 7.37 -6.28
CA ILE A 9 -9.85 8.75 -6.33
C ILE A 9 -10.94 9.65 -6.91
N ARG A 10 -11.60 9.22 -8.00
CA ARG A 10 -12.70 9.96 -8.62
C ARG A 10 -13.95 10.09 -7.78
N SER A 11 -14.23 9.13 -6.89
CA SER A 11 -15.38 9.23 -5.98
C SER A 11 -15.18 10.30 -4.91
N GLY A 12 -13.93 10.76 -4.72
CA GLY A 12 -13.59 11.76 -3.72
C GLY A 12 -13.76 11.26 -2.28
N ALA A 13 -13.74 9.94 -2.07
CA ALA A 13 -13.85 9.34 -0.74
C ALA A 13 -12.53 8.65 -0.35
N PRO A 14 -12.07 8.77 0.91
CA PRO A 14 -10.83 8.16 1.34
C PRO A 14 -11.00 6.65 1.54
N ASP A 15 -9.97 5.89 1.22
CA ASP A 15 -9.95 4.48 1.56
C ASP A 15 -8.51 3.94 1.63
N TYR A 16 -8.34 2.66 2.00
CA TYR A 16 -7.04 2.02 2.05
C TYR A 16 -7.02 0.62 1.48
N ILE A 17 -5.82 0.23 1.05
CA ILE A 17 -5.50 -1.10 0.54
C ILE A 17 -4.50 -1.75 1.50
N CYS A 18 -4.86 -2.93 1.98
CA CYS A 18 -3.96 -3.75 2.78
C CYS A 18 -3.12 -4.65 1.87
N VAL A 19 -1.87 -4.90 2.25
CA VAL A 19 -0.98 -5.78 1.48
C VAL A 19 -0.75 -7.02 2.32
N ALA A 20 -1.61 -8.02 2.16
CA ALA A 20 -1.65 -9.22 2.98
C ALA A 20 -0.56 -10.23 2.60
N ASP A 21 0.32 -10.49 3.56
CA ASP A 21 1.26 -11.61 3.55
C ASP A 21 0.84 -12.67 4.58
N GLY A 22 1.68 -13.69 4.78
CA GLY A 22 1.43 -14.73 5.79
C GLY A 22 1.32 -14.18 7.23
N VAL A 23 2.00 -13.09 7.55
CA VAL A 23 1.95 -12.44 8.88
C VAL A 23 0.58 -11.80 9.09
N ILE A 24 0.07 -11.10 8.08
CA ILE A 24 -1.24 -10.46 8.13
C ILE A 24 -2.35 -11.50 8.22
N LEU A 25 -2.30 -12.57 7.41
CA LEU A 25 -3.28 -13.66 7.49
C LEU A 25 -3.26 -14.35 8.85
N ASN A 26 -2.08 -14.72 9.36
CA ASN A 26 -1.98 -15.35 10.67
C ASN A 26 -2.51 -14.43 11.78
N THR A 27 -2.19 -13.13 11.71
CA THR A 27 -2.66 -12.16 12.71
C THR A 27 -4.17 -11.95 12.63
N ALA A 28 -4.74 -11.86 11.42
CA ALA A 28 -6.17 -11.66 11.21
C ALA A 28 -6.99 -12.87 11.68
N ASN A 29 -6.48 -14.09 11.44
CA ASN A 29 -7.12 -15.31 11.96
C ASN A 29 -7.13 -15.40 13.49
N ARG A 30 -6.15 -14.78 14.17
CA ARG A 30 -6.01 -14.84 15.64
C ARG A 30 -6.61 -13.65 16.37
N LYS A 31 -6.79 -12.52 15.70
CA LYS A 31 -7.23 -11.25 16.29
C LYS A 31 -8.45 -10.69 15.55
N PRO A 32 -9.68 -10.86 16.08
CA PRO A 32 -10.90 -10.38 15.45
C PRO A 32 -10.88 -8.87 15.15
N ASP A 33 -10.29 -8.06 16.02
CA ASP A 33 -10.21 -6.61 15.80
C ASP A 33 -9.27 -6.23 14.65
N TYR A 34 -8.22 -7.02 14.44
CA TYR A 34 -7.35 -6.85 13.27
C TYR A 34 -8.07 -7.26 11.99
N LEU A 35 -8.85 -8.35 12.03
CA LEU A 35 -9.67 -8.76 10.89
C LEU A 35 -10.69 -7.68 10.50
N LYS A 36 -11.33 -7.01 11.47
CA LYS A 36 -12.21 -5.86 11.19
C LYS A 36 -11.45 -4.74 10.49
N VAL A 37 -10.22 -4.45 10.89
CA VAL A 37 -9.36 -3.46 10.25
C VAL A 37 -9.01 -3.86 8.82
N ILE A 38 -8.66 -5.12 8.55
CA ILE A 38 -8.41 -5.58 7.17
C ILE A 38 -9.69 -5.46 6.31
N ASN A 39 -10.84 -5.89 6.84
CA ASN A 39 -12.12 -5.86 6.14
C ASN A 39 -12.70 -4.44 5.98
N GLY A 40 -12.17 -3.44 6.69
CA GLY A 40 -12.60 -2.05 6.59
C GLY A 40 -11.99 -1.25 5.42
N GLY A 41 -11.02 -1.85 4.72
CA GLY A 41 -10.39 -1.28 3.51
C GLY A 41 -11.08 -1.72 2.22
N MET A 42 -10.68 -1.14 1.09
CA MET A 42 -11.28 -1.44 -0.22
C MET A 42 -11.06 -2.89 -0.67
N PHE A 43 -9.85 -3.39 -0.47
CA PHE A 43 -9.40 -4.75 -0.77
C PHE A 43 -8.00 -5.00 -0.17
N ALA A 44 -7.62 -6.27 -0.10
CA ALA A 44 -6.27 -6.70 0.22
C ALA A 44 -5.58 -7.29 -1.02
N ILE A 45 -4.31 -6.93 -1.26
CA ILE A 45 -3.46 -7.56 -2.28
C ILE A 45 -2.52 -8.58 -1.63
N CYS A 46 -2.14 -9.64 -2.35
CA CYS A 46 -1.29 -10.70 -1.81
C CYS A 46 0.16 -10.55 -2.29
N ASP A 47 1.04 -10.01 -1.44
CA ASP A 47 2.47 -9.73 -1.75
C ASP A 47 3.40 -10.94 -1.54
N SER A 48 2.85 -12.16 -1.56
CA SER A 48 3.67 -13.37 -1.51
C SER A 48 3.04 -14.48 -2.33
N GLY A 49 3.86 -15.26 -3.05
CA GLY A 49 3.37 -16.41 -3.83
C GLY A 49 2.78 -17.53 -2.98
N TYR A 50 3.09 -17.57 -1.68
CA TYR A 50 2.56 -18.56 -0.75
C TYR A 50 1.12 -18.30 -0.33
N VAL A 51 0.68 -17.03 -0.26
CA VAL A 51 -0.69 -16.71 0.16
C VAL A 51 -1.74 -17.24 -0.84
N PRO A 52 -1.62 -16.98 -2.16
CA PRO A 52 -2.45 -17.63 -3.17
C PRO A 52 -2.46 -19.16 -3.08
N LEU A 53 -1.30 -19.76 -2.79
CA LEU A 53 -1.16 -21.21 -2.66
C LEU A 53 -1.94 -21.74 -1.45
N TYR A 54 -1.84 -21.09 -0.29
CA TYR A 54 -2.60 -21.47 0.91
C TYR A 54 -4.10 -21.26 0.73
N LEU A 55 -4.53 -20.17 0.09
CA LEU A 55 -5.94 -19.92 -0.20
C LEU A 55 -6.53 -20.95 -1.17
N LYS A 56 -5.75 -21.38 -2.16
CA LYS A 56 -6.13 -22.50 -3.04
C LYS A 56 -6.20 -23.82 -2.29
N TRP A 57 -5.24 -24.11 -1.43
CA TRP A 57 -5.17 -25.40 -0.75
C TRP A 57 -6.22 -25.56 0.36
N ILE A 58 -6.48 -24.49 1.12
CA ILE A 58 -7.40 -24.52 2.26
C ILE A 58 -8.85 -24.25 1.82
N TYR A 59 -9.04 -23.33 0.87
CA TYR A 59 -10.37 -22.84 0.51
C TYR A 59 -10.77 -23.09 -0.95
N GLY A 60 -9.91 -23.72 -1.76
CA GLY A 60 -10.17 -23.93 -3.19
C GLY A 60 -10.15 -22.64 -4.03
N MET A 61 -9.77 -21.50 -3.44
CA MET A 61 -9.82 -20.20 -4.10
C MET A 61 -8.57 -19.95 -4.96
N HIS A 62 -8.76 -19.61 -6.23
CA HIS A 62 -7.67 -19.08 -7.06
C HIS A 62 -7.56 -17.57 -6.85
N VAL A 63 -6.42 -17.15 -6.33
CA VAL A 63 -6.05 -15.73 -6.18
C VAL A 63 -4.80 -15.49 -7.01
N GLU A 64 -4.75 -14.40 -7.77
CA GLU A 64 -3.54 -14.04 -8.51
C GLU A 64 -2.47 -13.49 -7.54
N GLN A 65 -1.23 -13.94 -7.72
CA GLN A 65 -0.09 -13.36 -7.02
C GLN A 65 0.21 -11.99 -7.62
N TYR A 66 0.24 -10.96 -6.78
CA TYR A 66 0.69 -9.63 -7.17
C TYR A 66 1.88 -9.24 -6.30
N ILE A 67 3.04 -9.07 -6.92
CA ILE A 67 4.23 -8.62 -6.20
C ILE A 67 4.02 -7.14 -5.86
N GLY A 68 3.90 -6.81 -4.58
CA GLY A 68 3.57 -5.46 -4.08
C GLY A 68 4.56 -4.40 -4.53
N SER A 69 5.81 -4.76 -4.77
CA SER A 69 6.83 -3.88 -5.35
C SER A 69 6.58 -3.55 -6.83
N GLN A 70 6.04 -4.47 -7.61
CA GLN A 70 5.67 -4.19 -9.00
C GLN A 70 4.54 -3.18 -9.07
N ILE A 71 3.57 -3.25 -8.15
CA ILE A 71 2.48 -2.26 -8.05
C ILE A 71 3.04 -0.88 -7.69
N PHE A 72 3.93 -0.84 -6.71
CA PHE A 72 4.57 0.40 -6.29
C PHE A 72 5.30 1.08 -7.45
N GLU A 73 6.17 0.33 -8.15
CA GLU A 73 6.91 0.85 -9.29
C GLU A 73 5.99 1.20 -10.47
N HIS A 74 4.99 0.37 -10.79
CA HIS A 74 4.02 0.62 -11.84
C HIS A 74 3.26 1.94 -11.63
N ILE A 75 2.76 2.17 -10.41
CA ILE A 75 2.05 3.40 -10.07
C ILE A 75 3.00 4.60 -10.15
N VAL A 76 4.22 4.49 -9.62
CA VAL A 76 5.19 5.60 -9.69
C VAL A 76 5.54 5.95 -11.14
N ARG A 77 5.82 4.95 -11.98
CA ARG A 77 6.16 5.13 -13.41
C ARG A 77 4.99 5.62 -14.25
N SER A 78 3.75 5.44 -13.78
CA SER A 78 2.57 5.92 -14.51
C SER A 78 2.49 7.44 -14.62
N ARG A 79 3.09 8.17 -13.65
CA ARG A 79 3.06 9.65 -13.55
C ARG A 79 1.65 10.25 -13.52
N LYS A 80 0.64 9.45 -13.16
CA LYS A 80 -0.77 9.87 -13.18
C LYS A 80 -1.24 10.53 -11.88
N TYR A 81 -0.52 10.31 -10.79
CA TYR A 81 -1.00 10.58 -9.44
C TYR A 81 -0.03 11.46 -8.68
N ARG A 82 -0.58 12.38 -7.88
CA ARG A 82 0.19 13.03 -6.82
C ARG A 82 0.33 12.05 -5.66
N MET A 83 1.57 11.73 -5.29
CA MET A 83 1.86 10.73 -4.28
C MET A 83 2.46 11.35 -3.01
N TYR A 84 2.11 10.78 -1.87
CA TYR A 84 2.64 11.13 -0.56
C TYR A 84 3.31 9.89 0.03
N PHE A 85 4.58 10.00 0.43
CA PHE A 85 5.35 8.88 0.96
C PHE A 85 5.56 9.08 2.45
N MET A 86 5.00 8.20 3.29
CA MET A 86 5.05 8.37 4.74
C MET A 86 5.51 7.13 5.51
N GLY A 87 6.16 7.39 6.64
CA GLY A 87 6.64 6.38 7.58
C GLY A 87 8.15 6.20 7.54
N THR A 88 8.63 5.10 8.11
CA THR A 88 10.05 4.75 8.24
C THR A 88 10.94 5.90 8.75
N SER A 89 12.25 5.85 8.49
CA SER A 89 13.21 6.90 8.85
C SER A 89 13.44 7.89 7.71
N THR A 90 13.82 9.13 8.04
CA THR A 90 14.24 10.15 7.07
C THR A 90 15.31 9.64 6.10
N LYS A 91 16.28 8.86 6.61
CA LYS A 91 17.34 8.25 5.79
C LYS A 91 16.76 7.31 4.72
N THR A 92 15.78 6.49 5.08
CA THR A 92 15.11 5.58 4.15
C THR A 92 14.29 6.36 3.12
N LEU A 93 13.56 7.39 3.54
CA LEU A 93 12.77 8.22 2.62
C LEU A 93 13.65 9.01 1.65
N GLU A 94 14.81 9.51 2.08
CA GLU A 94 15.75 10.19 1.18
C GLU A 94 16.32 9.22 0.14
N GLY A 95 16.77 8.03 0.57
CA GLY A 95 17.22 6.99 -0.37
C GLY A 95 16.12 6.59 -1.36
N LEU A 96 14.88 6.47 -0.87
CA LEU A 96 13.71 6.20 -1.70
C LEU A 96 13.51 7.33 -2.72
N ARG A 97 13.52 8.60 -2.30
CA ARG A 97 13.37 9.76 -3.17
C ARG A 97 14.41 9.76 -4.30
N GLN A 98 15.68 9.55 -3.97
CA GLN A 98 16.76 9.48 -4.96
C GLN A 98 16.56 8.36 -5.99
N HIS A 99 16.06 7.19 -5.56
CA HIS A 99 15.73 6.11 -6.47
C HIS A 99 14.52 6.46 -7.35
N LEU A 100 13.44 6.97 -6.75
CA LEU A 100 12.21 7.28 -7.48
C LEU A 100 12.37 8.41 -8.49
N LEU A 101 13.25 9.38 -8.24
CA LEU A 101 13.58 10.44 -9.21
C LEU A 101 14.12 9.89 -10.54
N GLN A 102 14.77 8.72 -10.53
CA GLN A 102 15.25 8.05 -11.75
C GLN A 102 14.10 7.41 -12.54
N LEU A 103 12.99 7.09 -11.87
CA LEU A 103 11.81 6.44 -12.46
C LEU A 103 10.73 7.43 -12.88
N ASN A 104 10.54 8.49 -12.08
CA ASN A 104 9.56 9.53 -12.29
C ASN A 104 10.10 10.87 -11.75
N PRO A 105 10.48 11.83 -12.62
CA PRO A 105 10.98 13.12 -12.19
C PRO A 105 9.93 14.00 -11.47
N ASP A 106 8.61 13.73 -11.62
CA ASP A 106 7.55 14.47 -10.90
C ASP A 106 7.61 14.22 -9.38
N VAL A 107 8.30 13.16 -8.96
CA VAL A 107 8.54 12.86 -7.54
C VAL A 107 9.36 13.95 -6.85
N ALA A 108 10.06 14.81 -7.60
CA ALA A 108 10.79 15.94 -7.05
C ALA A 108 9.89 16.85 -6.18
N ASP A 109 8.64 17.05 -6.60
CA ASP A 109 7.66 17.94 -5.96
C ASP A 109 6.64 17.20 -5.07
N MET A 110 6.92 15.94 -4.76
CA MET A 110 6.09 15.09 -3.89
C MET A 110 6.61 15.09 -2.45
N THR A 111 5.71 14.80 -1.50
CA THR A 111 6.03 14.87 -0.07
C THR A 111 6.54 13.54 0.47
N PHE A 112 7.62 13.62 1.26
CA PHE A 112 8.23 12.52 1.99
C PHE A 112 8.22 12.85 3.49
N ASP A 113 7.34 12.20 4.27
CA ASP A 113 7.14 12.49 5.69
C ASP A 113 7.55 11.31 6.58
N ALA A 114 8.62 11.50 7.34
CA ALA A 114 9.08 10.51 8.31
C ALA A 114 8.21 10.58 9.57
N LEU A 115 7.56 9.48 9.92
CA LEU A 115 6.70 9.44 11.10
C LEU A 115 7.49 9.08 12.37
N PRO A 116 7.19 9.70 13.53
CA PRO A 116 7.87 9.40 14.78
C PRO A 116 7.60 7.96 15.24
N PHE A 117 8.57 7.37 15.94
CA PHE A 117 8.40 6.05 16.55
C PHE A 117 7.50 6.15 17.79
N ARG A 118 6.20 5.88 17.59
CA ARG A 118 5.18 5.88 18.64
C ARG A 118 4.20 4.71 18.49
N ARG A 119 3.35 4.47 19.49
CA ARG A 119 2.26 3.50 19.34
C ARG A 119 1.23 4.04 18.35
N VAL A 120 0.41 3.17 17.79
CA VAL A 120 -0.54 3.58 16.75
C VAL A 120 -1.60 4.53 17.31
N GLU A 121 -1.94 4.41 18.58
CA GLU A 121 -2.91 5.27 19.27
C GLU A 121 -2.37 6.68 19.55
N ASP A 122 -1.05 6.87 19.53
CA ASP A 122 -0.39 8.11 19.95
C ASP A 122 -0.09 9.05 18.77
N PHE A 123 -0.54 8.73 17.56
CA PHE A 123 -0.42 9.61 16.40
C PHE A 123 -1.48 10.70 16.42
N ASP A 124 -1.08 11.91 16.04
CA ASP A 124 -2.02 13.00 15.77
C ASP A 124 -2.60 12.83 14.36
N TYR A 125 -3.71 12.10 14.27
CA TYR A 125 -4.37 11.80 13.00
C TYR A 125 -4.96 13.04 12.33
N GLU A 126 -5.38 14.05 13.09
CA GLU A 126 -5.92 15.29 12.55
C GLU A 126 -4.82 16.17 11.94
N GLU A 127 -3.65 16.25 12.59
CA GLU A 127 -2.49 16.92 12.02
C GLU A 127 -2.00 16.21 10.76
N ILE A 128 -1.89 14.88 10.79
CA ILE A 128 -1.46 14.08 9.64
C ILE A 128 -2.44 14.27 8.48
N ALA A 129 -3.74 14.18 8.72
CA ALA A 129 -4.75 14.37 7.68
C ALA A 129 -4.68 15.78 7.07
N ARG A 130 -4.50 16.83 7.89
CA ARG A 130 -4.33 18.21 7.39
C ARG A 130 -3.12 18.34 6.47
N LYS A 131 -1.98 17.70 6.78
CA LYS A 131 -0.79 17.70 5.92
C LYS A 131 -1.06 17.01 4.58
N VAL A 132 -1.70 15.85 4.62
CA VAL A 132 -2.06 15.08 3.41
C VAL A 132 -3.05 15.85 2.53
N GLU A 133 -4.06 16.50 3.14
CA GLU A 133 -5.03 17.32 2.41
C GLU A 133 -4.41 18.58 1.80
N ALA A 134 -3.54 19.27 2.55
CA ALA A 134 -2.81 20.43 2.04
C ALA A 134 -1.85 20.06 0.90
N ASP A 135 -1.30 18.84 0.93
CA ASP A 135 -0.52 18.28 -0.17
C ASP A 135 -1.39 18.02 -1.41
N GLY A 136 -2.63 17.58 -1.24
CA GLY A 136 -3.51 17.21 -2.36
C GLY A 136 -3.14 15.84 -2.95
N ALA A 137 -2.66 14.92 -2.12
CA ALA A 137 -2.24 13.59 -2.55
C ALA A 137 -3.40 12.71 -2.99
N ASP A 138 -3.26 12.08 -4.15
CA ASP A 138 -4.16 11.04 -4.63
C ASP A 138 -3.85 9.68 -3.99
N ILE A 139 -2.57 9.39 -3.81
CA ILE A 139 -2.07 8.11 -3.27
C ILE A 139 -1.13 8.37 -2.10
N ILE A 140 -1.38 7.69 -0.98
CA ILE A 140 -0.63 7.85 0.26
C ILE A 140 0.05 6.51 0.59
N TRP A 141 1.35 6.43 0.35
CA TRP A 141 2.14 5.24 0.63
C TRP A 141 2.56 5.20 2.09
N VAL A 142 2.20 4.12 2.80
CA VAL A 142 2.43 3.97 4.25
C VAL A 142 3.41 2.83 4.54
N ALA A 143 4.55 3.15 5.14
CA ALA A 143 5.59 2.20 5.55
C ALA A 143 5.83 2.24 7.08
N LEU A 144 4.96 1.57 7.83
CA LEU A 144 5.08 1.43 9.30
C LEU A 144 5.30 -0.01 9.77
N GLY A 145 5.19 -0.99 8.86
CA GLY A 145 5.25 -2.41 9.15
C GLY A 145 3.92 -2.97 9.65
N ALA A 146 3.62 -4.22 9.29
CA ALA A 146 2.44 -4.92 9.79
C ALA A 146 2.65 -5.35 11.26
N PRO A 147 1.61 -5.33 12.12
CA PRO A 147 0.23 -4.93 11.84
C PRO A 147 -0.03 -3.42 11.99
N LYS A 148 1.01 -2.63 12.31
CA LYS A 148 0.88 -1.22 12.70
C LYS A 148 0.35 -0.34 11.57
N GLN A 149 0.79 -0.57 10.33
CA GLN A 149 0.39 0.21 9.17
C GLN A 149 -1.11 0.05 8.84
N GLU A 150 -1.72 -1.12 9.04
CA GLU A 150 -3.15 -1.34 8.79
C GLU A 150 -4.01 -0.62 9.84
N TYR A 151 -3.64 -0.73 11.12
CA TYR A 151 -4.29 0.07 12.17
C TYR A 151 -4.13 1.57 11.92
N PHE A 152 -2.95 2.00 11.46
CA PHE A 152 -2.68 3.40 11.17
C PHE A 152 -3.59 3.92 10.05
N MET A 153 -3.67 3.21 8.92
CA MET A 153 -4.55 3.60 7.80
C MET A 153 -6.02 3.59 8.20
N SER A 154 -6.46 2.58 8.96
CA SER A 154 -7.84 2.50 9.45
C SER A 154 -8.20 3.66 10.38
N ARG A 155 -7.26 4.10 11.23
CA ARG A 155 -7.45 5.26 12.10
C ARG A 155 -7.31 6.59 11.37
N LEU A 156 -6.53 6.68 10.29
CA LEU A 156 -6.38 7.90 9.50
C LEU A 156 -7.57 8.13 8.54
N LYS A 157 -8.16 7.05 7.99
CA LYS A 157 -9.28 7.11 7.02
C LYS A 157 -10.41 8.08 7.42
N PRO A 158 -10.92 8.10 8.67
CA PRO A 158 -12.03 8.98 9.05
C PRO A 158 -11.67 10.47 9.07
N HIS A 159 -10.37 10.81 9.09
CA HIS A 159 -9.89 12.19 9.13
C HIS A 159 -9.57 12.75 7.74
N LEU A 160 -9.49 11.90 6.72
CA LEU A 160 -9.20 12.31 5.35
C LEU A 160 -10.49 12.65 4.59
N LYS A 161 -10.43 13.65 3.71
CA LYS A 161 -11.49 13.87 2.72
C LYS A 161 -11.35 13.02 1.46
N SER A 162 -10.12 12.72 1.04
CA SER A 162 -9.84 12.00 -0.21
C SER A 162 -8.51 11.27 -0.15
N GLY A 163 -8.22 10.50 -1.20
CA GLY A 163 -6.96 9.79 -1.37
C GLY A 163 -7.03 8.31 -0.99
N VAL A 164 -6.17 7.51 -1.60
CA VAL A 164 -6.07 6.08 -1.36
C VAL A 164 -4.77 5.78 -0.63
N MET A 165 -4.87 5.28 0.60
CA MET A 165 -3.70 4.83 1.34
C MET A 165 -3.32 3.41 0.92
N ILE A 166 -2.03 3.16 0.74
CA ILE A 166 -1.51 1.84 0.36
C ILE A 166 -0.37 1.48 1.30
N ALA A 167 -0.56 0.41 2.07
CA ALA A 167 0.52 -0.18 2.84
C ALA A 167 1.59 -0.76 1.91
N VAL A 168 2.87 -0.59 2.22
CA VAL A 168 3.96 -1.12 1.36
C VAL A 168 4.99 -1.95 2.11
N GLY A 169 4.81 -2.10 3.43
CA GLY A 169 5.70 -2.90 4.26
C GLY A 169 7.18 -2.53 4.09
N ALA A 170 7.98 -3.47 3.60
CA ALA A 170 9.42 -3.31 3.42
C ALA A 170 9.84 -2.69 2.07
N ALA A 171 8.90 -2.40 1.14
CA ALA A 171 9.24 -1.89 -0.19
C ALA A 171 10.14 -0.65 -0.14
N PHE A 172 9.84 0.30 0.75
CA PHE A 172 10.66 1.51 0.92
C PHE A 172 12.12 1.18 1.27
N LYS A 173 12.36 0.15 2.10
CA LYS A 173 13.72 -0.27 2.46
C LYS A 173 14.46 -0.84 1.25
N PHE A 174 13.81 -1.69 0.45
CA PHE A 174 14.40 -2.26 -0.76
C PHE A 174 14.82 -1.17 -1.76
N TYR A 175 13.91 -0.24 -2.07
CA TYR A 175 14.18 0.85 -3.00
C TYR A 175 15.16 1.91 -2.45
N SER A 176 15.23 2.11 -1.13
CA SER A 176 16.18 3.05 -0.52
C SER A 176 17.64 2.57 -0.44
N GLY A 177 17.86 1.25 -0.64
CA GLY A 177 19.14 0.59 -0.35
C GLY A 177 19.89 0.04 -1.57
N GLY A 178 19.47 0.36 -2.80
CA GLY A 178 20.13 -0.08 -4.04
C GLY A 178 19.95 -1.56 -4.39
N GLY A 179 19.31 -2.35 -3.54
CA GLY A 179 18.89 -3.71 -3.84
C GLY A 179 17.52 -3.71 -4.47
N GLY A 180 17.44 -3.57 -5.80
CA GLY A 180 16.23 -3.89 -6.53
C GLY A 180 15.71 -5.28 -6.15
N TYR A 181 14.41 -5.52 -6.30
CA TYR A 181 13.86 -6.87 -6.11
C TYR A 181 14.65 -7.86 -6.97
N PRO A 182 15.02 -9.05 -6.44
CA PRO A 182 15.78 -10.02 -7.21
C PRO A 182 15.02 -10.34 -8.50
N ALA A 183 15.67 -10.06 -9.64
CA ALA A 183 15.14 -10.36 -10.97
C ALA A 183 15.03 -11.88 -11.11
N GLY A 184 13.82 -12.42 -10.98
CA GLY A 184 13.66 -13.87 -10.92
C GLY A 184 12.24 -14.39 -10.80
N SER A 185 11.28 -13.84 -11.56
CA SER A 185 10.11 -14.60 -12.04
C SER A 185 9.35 -13.77 -13.06
N ALA A 186 9.77 -13.83 -14.32
CA ALA A 186 8.91 -13.42 -15.43
C ALA A 186 7.65 -14.30 -15.39
N VAL A 187 6.47 -13.68 -15.30
CA VAL A 187 5.20 -14.38 -15.53
C VAL A 187 4.66 -13.85 -16.86
N ASP A 188 4.67 -14.76 -17.82
CA ASP A 188 4.06 -14.77 -19.15
C ASP A 188 2.88 -13.79 -19.34
N ASP A 189 3.00 -12.90 -20.33
CA ASP A 189 2.04 -11.86 -20.76
C ASP A 189 0.72 -12.40 -21.36
N ARG A 190 0.34 -13.64 -21.06
CA ARG A 190 -0.94 -14.22 -21.51
C ARG A 190 -2.07 -13.86 -20.57
N CYS A 191 -2.44 -12.58 -20.69
CA CYS A 191 -3.64 -11.96 -20.15
C CYS A 191 -4.90 -12.75 -20.56
N ALA A 192 -5.60 -13.35 -19.61
CA ALA A 192 -6.98 -13.80 -19.78
C ALA A 192 -7.93 -12.73 -19.21
N PRO A 193 -8.98 -12.29 -19.95
CA PRO A 193 -9.87 -11.23 -19.49
C PRO A 193 -10.90 -11.75 -18.48
N GLY A 194 -11.03 -11.04 -17.36
CA GLY A 194 -11.97 -11.33 -16.27
C GLY A 194 -11.33 -12.25 -15.23
N ILE A 195 -11.09 -11.79 -14.02
CA ILE A 195 -12.09 -11.84 -12.94
C ILE A 195 -11.72 -10.79 -11.91
N CYS A 196 -12.48 -9.70 -11.88
CA CYS A 196 -12.52 -8.79 -10.75
C CYS A 196 -13.94 -8.23 -10.69
N ALA A 197 -14.88 -9.05 -10.22
CA ALA A 197 -16.25 -8.61 -9.98
C ALA A 197 -16.89 -9.45 -8.87
N SER A 198 -17.22 -8.76 -7.76
CA SER A 198 -18.15 -9.15 -6.68
C SER A 198 -17.77 -10.43 -5.90
N TYR A 199 -17.96 -10.47 -4.59
CA TYR A 199 -19.22 -10.80 -3.90
C TYR A 199 -18.93 -10.62 -2.38
N ARG A 200 -19.77 -9.95 -1.57
CA ARG A 200 -21.06 -10.40 -1.01
C ARG A 200 -21.05 -11.82 -0.46
#